data_AF-A0A524CMN3-F1
#
_entry.id   AF-A0A524CMN3-F1
#
_cell.length_a   1.000
_cell.length_b   1.000
_cell.length_c   1.000
_cell.angle_alpha   90.00
_cell.angle_beta   90.00
_cell.angle_gamma   90.00
#
_symmetry.space_group_name_H-M   'P 1'
#
loop_
_entity.id
_entity.type
_entity.pdbx_description
1 polymer ?
#
loop_
_entity_poly.entity_id
_entity_poly.type
_entity_poly.pdbx_seq_one_letter_code
_entity_poly.pdbx_strand_id
1 'polypeptide(L)'
;MEPQPKSKFRILDDYLLPNLICIGTMRSGTTWLYNVLKAHPDIYLCSFRKETHFFTFNYNKGLEWYKQFFPKVEKIKDYKIIAEIAATYSFEENCAERVFIHFPDIKLMIMLRNPVDRLISDYKYEKLKLNIKHSFKEFMSEKTYSFKRGLYAQQLKNWLKIFPKDQLQILIFEEVMRDKSNAIKRISDFLNIDRKKFNFSILSKKI
;
A
#
# COMPACT_ATOMS: atom_id res chain seq x y z
N MET A 1 32.68 4.61 -18.82
CA MET A 1 32.31 3.63 -17.78
C MET A 1 30.97 3.06 -18.17
N GLU A 2 30.88 1.76 -18.44
CA GLU A 2 29.58 1.14 -18.69
C GLU A 2 28.70 1.31 -17.45
N PRO A 3 27.40 1.63 -17.62
CA PRO A 3 26.50 1.73 -16.49
C PRO A 3 26.37 0.36 -15.83
N GLN A 4 26.90 0.24 -14.62
CA GLN A 4 26.59 -0.86 -13.70
C GLN A 4 25.07 -1.05 -13.67
N PRO A 5 24.54 -2.28 -13.78
CA PRO A 5 23.10 -2.50 -13.69
C PRO A 5 22.62 -1.96 -12.34
N LYS A 6 21.79 -0.90 -12.37
CA LYS A 6 21.19 -0.34 -11.15
C LYS A 6 20.52 -1.49 -10.40
N SER A 7 21.02 -1.79 -9.20
CA SER A 7 20.38 -2.74 -8.28
C SER A 7 18.87 -2.44 -8.20
N LYS A 8 18.03 -3.48 -8.30
CA LYS A 8 16.56 -3.37 -8.15
C LYS A 8 16.15 -2.86 -6.76
N PHE A 9 17.07 -2.88 -5.80
CA PHE A 9 16.87 -2.44 -4.43
C PHE A 9 17.67 -1.17 -4.15
N ARG A 10 17.01 -0.22 -3.49
CA ARG A 10 17.68 0.87 -2.81
C ARG A 10 18.23 0.35 -1.49
N ILE A 11 19.48 0.68 -1.18
CA ILE A 11 20.17 0.23 0.01
C ILE A 11 20.51 1.46 0.86
N LEU A 12 20.26 1.38 2.16
CA LEU A 12 20.71 2.36 3.15
C LEU A 12 21.46 1.61 4.24
N ASP A 13 22.77 1.89 4.35
CA ASP A 13 23.74 1.08 5.09
C ASP A 13 23.66 -0.41 4.73
N ASP A 14 23.26 -1.26 5.67
CA ASP A 14 23.08 -2.70 5.49
C ASP A 14 21.61 -3.11 5.33
N TYR A 15 20.69 -2.17 5.04
CA TYR A 15 19.25 -2.44 4.90
C TYR A 15 18.74 -2.30 3.46
N LEU A 16 17.87 -3.22 3.05
CA LEU A 16 17.12 -3.13 1.80
C LEU A 16 15.88 -2.27 2.01
N LEU A 17 15.77 -1.16 1.30
CA LEU A 17 14.59 -0.28 1.38
C LEU A 17 13.49 -0.72 0.41
N PRO A 18 12.24 -0.24 0.61
CA PRO A 18 11.11 -0.61 -0.24
C PRO A 18 11.31 -0.25 -1.71
N ASN A 19 10.86 -1.16 -2.57
CA ASN A 19 10.63 -0.91 -3.98
C ASN A 19 9.15 -1.06 -4.38
N LEU A 20 8.27 -1.26 -3.39
CA LEU A 20 6.82 -1.22 -3.49
C LEU A 20 6.20 -0.53 -2.27
N ILE A 21 5.30 0.43 -2.48
CA ILE A 21 4.44 0.96 -1.42
C ILE A 21 2.97 0.82 -1.84
N CYS A 22 2.16 0.16 -1.01
CA CYS A 22 0.72 0.17 -1.18
C CYS A 22 0.11 1.35 -0.41
N ILE A 23 -0.16 2.44 -1.12
CA ILE A 23 -0.48 3.76 -0.56
C ILE A 23 -1.92 3.92 -0.08
N GLY A 24 -2.79 2.92 -0.25
CA GLY A 24 -4.18 3.06 0.11
C GLY A 24 -5.14 2.09 -0.58
N THR A 25 -6.45 2.25 -0.37
CA THR A 25 -7.09 3.21 0.54
C THR A 25 -7.71 2.50 1.74
N MET A 26 -7.84 3.19 2.88
CA MET A 26 -8.47 2.61 4.07
C MET A 26 -9.90 2.14 3.76
N ARG A 27 -10.25 0.96 4.28
CA ARG A 27 -11.55 0.28 4.08
C ARG A 27 -11.82 -0.22 2.65
N SER A 28 -10.78 -0.28 1.81
CA SER A 28 -10.86 -0.79 0.43
C SER A 28 -10.21 -2.16 0.24
N GLY A 29 -9.98 -2.92 1.32
CA GLY A 29 -9.46 -4.30 1.25
C GLY A 29 -7.96 -4.46 1.49
N THR A 30 -7.27 -3.48 2.08
CA THR A 30 -5.82 -3.54 2.35
C THR A 30 -5.39 -4.78 3.14
N THR A 31 -6.27 -5.37 3.97
CA THR A 31 -6.02 -6.67 4.63
C THR A 31 -5.91 -7.84 3.65
N TRP A 32 -6.78 -7.88 2.62
CA TRP A 32 -6.66 -8.90 1.57
C TRP A 32 -5.34 -8.72 0.82
N LEU A 33 -5.01 -7.48 0.43
CA LEU A 33 -3.76 -7.18 -0.26
C LEU A 33 -2.53 -7.54 0.58
N TYR A 34 -2.57 -7.26 1.89
CA TYR A 34 -1.55 -7.68 2.84
C TYR A 34 -1.34 -9.19 2.80
N ASN A 35 -2.42 -9.97 2.88
CA ASN A 35 -2.33 -11.44 2.87
C ASN A 35 -1.81 -11.98 1.53
N VAL A 36 -2.21 -11.37 0.41
CA VAL A 36 -1.72 -11.73 -0.93
C VAL A 36 -0.22 -11.50 -1.04
N LEU A 37 0.24 -10.28 -0.73
CA LEU A 37 1.67 -9.95 -0.84
C LEU A 37 2.51 -10.80 0.10
N LYS A 38 2.04 -11.03 1.34
CA LYS A 38 2.72 -11.89 2.33
C LYS A 38 2.79 -13.37 1.92
N ALA A 39 1.87 -13.84 1.09
CA ALA A 39 1.82 -15.24 0.66
C ALA A 39 2.81 -15.59 -0.45
N HIS A 40 3.54 -14.62 -1.00
CA HIS A 40 4.52 -14.86 -2.06
C HIS A 40 5.95 -14.90 -1.49
N PRO A 41 6.75 -15.96 -1.75
CA PRO A 41 8.07 -16.12 -1.14
C PRO A 41 9.07 -15.02 -1.56
N ASP A 42 9.01 -14.54 -2.81
CA ASP A 42 9.91 -13.48 -3.30
C ASP A 42 9.52 -12.07 -2.77
N ILE A 43 8.57 -11.93 -1.84
CA ILE A 43 8.14 -10.63 -1.28
C ILE A 43 8.41 -10.59 0.22
N TYR A 44 9.23 -9.63 0.65
CA TYR A 44 9.25 -9.21 2.05
C TYR A 44 8.21 -8.12 2.24
N LEU A 45 7.29 -8.33 3.18
CA LEU A 45 6.32 -7.32 3.60
C LEU A 45 6.63 -6.92 5.03
N CYS A 46 6.80 -5.61 5.28
CA CYS A 46 7.04 -5.04 6.62
C CYS A 46 6.22 -5.78 7.69
N SER A 47 6.92 -6.58 8.50
CA SER A 47 6.28 -7.63 9.32
C SER A 47 6.04 -7.23 10.77
N PHE A 48 6.82 -6.28 11.29
CA PHE A 48 6.76 -5.85 12.70
C PHE A 48 5.59 -4.93 13.00
N ARG A 49 5.13 -4.17 12.00
CA ARG A 49 3.99 -3.26 12.10
C ARG A 49 3.30 -3.21 10.74
N LYS A 50 1.97 -3.38 10.72
CA LYS A 50 1.20 -3.39 9.46
C LYS A 50 1.38 -2.12 8.64
N GLU A 51 1.53 -0.96 9.30
CA GLU A 51 1.75 0.34 8.67
C GLU A 51 2.82 1.14 9.45
N THR A 52 3.86 1.60 8.76
CA THR A 52 4.95 2.39 9.38
C THR A 52 4.54 3.82 9.68
N HIS A 53 3.64 4.39 8.85
CA HIS A 53 3.28 5.80 8.86
C HIS A 53 4.48 6.75 8.72
N PHE A 54 5.55 6.30 8.07
CA PHE A 54 6.78 7.08 7.91
C PHE A 54 6.53 8.38 7.15
N PHE A 55 5.91 8.31 5.98
CA PHE A 55 5.71 9.49 5.14
C PHE A 55 4.62 10.46 5.62
N THR A 56 3.96 10.13 6.74
CA THR A 56 2.91 10.94 7.36
C THR A 56 3.40 11.50 8.70
N PHE A 57 3.09 10.82 9.81
CA PHE A 57 3.31 11.31 11.17
C PHE A 57 4.73 11.09 11.69
N ASN A 58 5.49 10.15 11.08
CA ASN A 58 6.82 9.77 11.55
C ASN A 58 7.96 10.31 10.67
N TYR A 59 7.68 11.23 9.74
CA TYR A 59 8.68 11.65 8.74
C TYR A 59 9.89 12.35 9.36
N ASN A 60 9.66 13.08 10.46
CA ASN A 60 10.71 13.74 11.23
C ASN A 60 11.69 12.77 11.90
N LYS A 61 11.38 11.48 12.00
CA LYS A 61 12.28 10.46 12.54
C LYS A 61 13.40 10.07 11.57
N GLY A 62 13.31 10.48 10.30
CA GLY A 62 14.34 10.24 9.29
C GLY A 62 14.41 8.81 8.78
N LEU A 63 15.18 8.61 7.71
CA LEU A 63 15.35 7.28 7.09
C LEU A 63 16.03 6.26 8.00
N GLU A 64 16.83 6.71 8.96
CA GLU A 64 17.46 5.87 9.98
C GLU A 64 16.43 5.10 10.82
N TRP A 65 15.32 5.75 11.16
CA TRP A 65 14.20 5.09 11.82
C TRP A 65 13.42 4.19 10.86
N TYR A 66 13.24 4.64 9.60
CA TYR A 66 12.46 3.91 8.61
C TYR A 66 13.10 2.60 8.15
N LYS A 67 14.44 2.55 8.01
CA LYS A 67 15.13 1.35 7.53
C LYS A 67 14.98 0.15 8.47
N GLN A 68 14.77 0.39 9.77
CA GLN A 68 14.61 -0.63 10.80
C GLN A 68 13.42 -1.57 10.57
N PHE A 69 12.47 -1.18 9.71
CA PHE A 69 11.30 -2.01 9.36
C PHE A 69 11.57 -3.02 8.23
N PHE A 70 12.76 -3.00 7.63
CA PHE A 70 13.09 -3.76 6.43
C PHE A 70 14.27 -4.71 6.66
N PRO A 71 14.48 -5.72 5.79
CA PRO A 71 15.49 -6.73 6.04
C PRO A 71 16.89 -6.22 5.70
N LYS A 72 17.89 -6.86 6.30
CA LYS A 72 19.28 -6.61 5.95
C LYS A 72 19.63 -7.11 4.55
N VAL A 73 20.66 -6.51 3.95
CA VAL A 73 21.18 -6.80 2.61
C VAL A 73 21.62 -8.25 2.42
N GLU A 74 21.96 -8.95 3.50
CA GLU A 74 22.23 -10.39 3.47
C GLU A 74 21.07 -11.22 2.88
N LYS A 75 19.82 -10.71 2.98
CA LYS A 75 18.62 -11.34 2.43
C LYS A 75 18.26 -10.88 1.01
N ILE A 76 19.15 -10.16 0.32
CA ILE A 76 18.88 -9.63 -1.03
C ILE A 76 18.56 -10.72 -2.05
N LYS A 77 19.07 -11.94 -1.86
CA LYS A 77 18.79 -13.10 -2.72
C LYS A 77 17.43 -13.76 -2.43
N ASP A 78 16.88 -13.54 -1.25
CA ASP A 78 15.62 -14.15 -0.81
C ASP A 78 14.41 -13.43 -1.41
N TYR A 79 14.56 -12.14 -1.71
CA TYR A 79 13.45 -11.28 -2.11
C TYR A 79 13.68 -10.64 -3.48
N LYS A 80 12.59 -10.43 -4.20
CA LYS A 80 12.51 -9.58 -5.39
C LYS A 80 11.82 -8.25 -5.10
N ILE A 81 11.00 -8.20 -4.05
CA ILE A 81 10.19 -7.05 -3.66
C ILE A 81 10.33 -6.85 -2.16
N ILE A 82 10.65 -5.62 -1.75
CA ILE A 82 10.52 -5.15 -0.36
C ILE A 82 9.34 -4.19 -0.35
N ALA A 83 8.33 -4.49 0.46
CA ALA A 83 7.05 -3.79 0.43
C ALA A 83 6.64 -3.24 1.81
N GLU A 84 5.90 -2.13 1.78
CA GLU A 84 5.04 -1.72 2.88
C GLU A 84 3.61 -1.46 2.39
N ILE A 85 2.66 -1.55 3.33
CA ILE A 85 1.29 -1.07 3.13
C ILE A 85 1.07 0.09 4.08
N ALA A 86 0.49 1.17 3.57
CA ALA A 86 0.13 2.34 4.35
C ALA A 86 -1.19 2.90 3.82
N ALA A 87 -2.28 2.60 4.51
CA ALA A 87 -3.64 2.81 4.01
C ALA A 87 -4.03 4.30 3.90
N THR A 88 -3.22 5.18 4.48
CA THR A 88 -3.45 6.63 4.61
C THR A 88 -2.64 7.48 3.65
N TYR A 89 -1.56 6.95 3.05
CA TYR A 89 -0.61 7.74 2.26
C TYR A 89 -1.27 8.43 1.05
N SER A 90 -2.16 7.73 0.36
CA SER A 90 -2.91 8.24 -0.79
C SER A 90 -3.63 9.56 -0.52
N PHE A 91 -4.09 9.77 0.71
CA PHE A 91 -4.86 10.95 1.10
C PHE A 91 -3.99 12.11 1.59
N GLU A 92 -2.82 11.83 2.16
CA GLU A 92 -1.98 12.83 2.84
C GLU A 92 -1.24 13.73 1.85
N GLU A 93 -1.43 15.04 1.97
CA GLU A 93 -1.06 16.04 0.96
C GLU A 93 0.42 16.00 0.57
N ASN A 94 1.30 16.01 1.57
CA ASN A 94 2.76 16.03 1.38
C ASN A 94 3.37 14.63 1.19
N CYS A 95 2.55 13.58 1.24
CA CYS A 95 3.07 12.22 1.27
C CYS A 95 3.73 11.83 -0.06
N ALA A 96 3.12 12.19 -1.19
CA ALA A 96 3.64 11.85 -2.52
C ALA A 96 5.01 12.50 -2.76
N GLU A 97 5.17 13.78 -2.40
CA GLU A 97 6.44 14.51 -2.52
C GLU A 97 7.53 13.89 -1.65
N ARG A 98 7.21 13.58 -0.39
CA ARG A 98 8.17 12.92 0.51
C ARG A 98 8.59 11.56 -0.01
N VAL A 99 7.66 10.74 -0.54
CA VAL A 99 8.03 9.46 -1.17
C VAL A 99 8.96 9.70 -2.36
N PHE A 100 8.67 10.67 -3.21
CA PHE A 100 9.47 10.94 -4.42
C PHE A 100 10.88 11.41 -4.10
N ILE A 101 11.07 12.25 -3.07
CA ILE A 101 12.39 12.70 -2.61
C ILE A 101 13.32 11.50 -2.33
N HIS A 102 12.79 10.45 -1.70
CA HIS A 102 13.58 9.30 -1.28
C HIS A 102 13.57 8.14 -2.28
N PHE A 103 12.47 7.99 -3.03
CA PHE A 103 12.17 6.83 -3.86
C PHE A 103 11.48 7.22 -5.19
N PRO A 104 12.14 7.97 -6.09
CA PRO A 104 11.54 8.45 -7.34
C PRO A 104 11.13 7.32 -8.30
N ASP A 105 11.80 6.17 -8.24
CA ASP A 105 11.63 5.00 -9.10
C ASP A 105 10.73 3.90 -8.48
N ILE A 106 10.06 4.19 -7.37
CA ILE A 106 9.27 3.19 -6.63
C ILE A 106 8.00 2.77 -7.36
N LYS A 107 7.62 1.49 -7.20
CA LYS A 107 6.29 1.04 -7.59
C LYS A 107 5.28 1.41 -6.52
N LEU A 108 4.14 1.91 -6.96
CA LEU A 108 3.01 2.30 -6.15
C LEU A 108 1.83 1.40 -6.45
N MET A 109 1.09 1.01 -5.42
CA MET A 109 -0.15 0.26 -5.58
C MET A 109 -1.25 0.89 -4.74
N ILE A 110 -2.44 0.99 -5.30
CA ILE A 110 -3.61 1.51 -4.61
C ILE A 110 -4.82 0.64 -4.91
N MET A 111 -5.56 0.27 -3.87
CA MET A 111 -6.84 -0.39 -4.03
C MET A 111 -7.97 0.58 -3.66
N LEU A 112 -8.87 0.77 -4.61
CA LEU A 112 -10.05 1.62 -4.49
C LEU A 112 -11.28 0.74 -4.30
N ARG A 113 -12.36 1.33 -3.82
CA ARG A 113 -13.65 0.69 -3.61
C ARG A 113 -14.73 1.67 -4.02
N ASN A 114 -15.96 1.23 -4.26
CA ASN A 114 -17.09 2.15 -4.31
C ASN A 114 -17.04 3.12 -3.11
N PRO A 115 -16.99 4.45 -3.33
CA PRO A 115 -16.74 5.42 -2.26
C PRO A 115 -17.86 5.45 -1.21
N VAL A 116 -19.09 5.12 -1.59
CA VAL A 116 -20.24 4.99 -0.67
C VAL A 116 -20.06 3.77 0.22
N ASP A 117 -19.76 2.61 -0.36
CA ASP A 117 -19.53 1.38 0.41
C ASP A 117 -18.30 1.49 1.32
N ARG A 118 -17.26 2.19 0.84
CA ARG A 118 -16.08 2.52 1.66
C ARG A 118 -16.49 3.38 2.86
N LEU A 119 -17.30 4.42 2.66
CA LEU A 119 -17.77 5.30 3.74
C LEU A 119 -18.64 4.56 4.76
N ILE A 120 -19.57 3.72 4.30
CA ILE A 120 -20.38 2.85 5.17
C ILE A 120 -19.49 1.89 5.96
N SER A 121 -18.47 1.32 5.31
CA SER A 121 -17.51 0.44 5.98
C SER A 121 -16.67 1.16 7.03
N ASP A 122 -16.36 2.43 6.81
CA ASP A 122 -15.67 3.32 7.76
C ASP A 122 -16.56 3.59 8.98
N TYR A 123 -17.80 4.02 8.74
CA TYR A 123 -18.78 4.26 9.79
C TYR A 123 -18.98 3.03 10.69
N LYS A 124 -19.18 1.85 10.08
CA LYS A 124 -19.33 0.59 10.84
C LYS A 124 -18.08 0.29 11.67
N TYR A 125 -16.89 0.57 11.16
CA TYR A 125 -15.66 0.38 11.90
C TYR A 125 -15.54 1.32 13.08
N GLU A 126 -15.78 2.62 12.88
CA GLU A 126 -15.74 3.62 13.95
C GLU A 126 -16.80 3.34 15.02
N LYS A 127 -18.01 2.94 14.63
CA LYS A 127 -19.07 2.54 15.58
C LYS A 127 -18.65 1.35 16.44
N LEU A 128 -18.04 0.34 15.83
CA LEU A 128 -17.61 -0.87 16.55
C LEU A 128 -16.34 -0.67 17.38
N LYS A 129 -15.39 0.15 16.91
CA LYS A 129 -14.05 0.27 17.52
C LYS A 129 -13.88 1.51 18.38
N LEU A 130 -14.56 2.60 18.06
CA LEU A 130 -14.48 3.88 18.76
C LEU A 130 -15.74 4.16 19.59
N ASN A 131 -16.74 3.27 19.53
CA ASN A 131 -18.00 3.36 20.27
C ASN A 131 -18.74 4.70 20.04
N ILE A 132 -18.68 5.22 18.81
CA ILE A 132 -19.40 6.45 18.45
C ILE A 132 -20.92 6.21 18.51
N LYS A 133 -21.66 7.19 19.04
CA LYS A 133 -23.12 7.13 19.17
C LYS A 133 -23.86 7.73 17.97
N HIS A 134 -23.13 8.37 17.05
CA HIS A 134 -23.71 9.11 15.93
C HIS A 134 -24.39 8.15 14.94
N SER A 135 -25.52 8.58 14.39
CA SER A 135 -26.16 7.97 13.23
C SER A 135 -25.29 8.12 11.98
N PHE A 136 -25.57 7.33 10.95
CA PHE A 136 -24.87 7.48 9.67
C PHE A 136 -25.10 8.87 9.04
N LYS A 137 -26.28 9.47 9.24
CA LYS A 137 -26.59 10.82 8.76
C LYS A 137 -25.70 11.87 9.43
N GLU A 138 -25.56 11.79 10.75
CA GLU A 138 -24.67 12.67 11.53
C GLU A 138 -23.20 12.50 11.12
N PHE A 139 -22.76 11.25 10.95
CA PHE A 139 -21.43 10.91 10.47
C PHE A 139 -21.11 11.49 9.07
N MET A 140 -22.12 11.62 8.20
CA MET A 140 -21.97 12.25 6.88
C MET A 140 -21.98 13.78 6.95
N SER A 141 -22.84 14.38 7.79
CA SER A 141 -23.03 15.83 7.84
C SER A 141 -21.82 16.62 8.33
N GLU A 142 -20.94 15.99 9.11
CA GLU A 142 -19.78 16.65 9.71
C GLU A 142 -18.62 16.93 8.72
N LYS A 143 -18.79 16.73 7.39
CA LYS A 143 -17.71 16.81 6.38
C LYS A 143 -16.44 16.08 6.86
N THR A 144 -16.65 14.91 7.46
CA THR A 144 -15.60 14.16 8.15
C THR A 144 -14.45 13.84 7.20
N TYR A 145 -13.25 13.72 7.77
CA TYR A 145 -12.08 13.23 7.05
C TYR A 145 -12.41 11.91 6.31
N SER A 146 -13.28 11.09 6.90
CA SER A 146 -13.82 9.87 6.32
C SER A 146 -14.51 10.13 4.98
N PHE A 147 -15.35 11.15 4.79
CA PHE A 147 -15.92 11.48 3.48
C PHE A 147 -14.85 11.82 2.43
N LYS A 148 -13.90 12.70 2.79
CA LYS A 148 -12.84 13.16 1.87
C LYS A 148 -11.93 12.01 1.40
N ARG A 149 -11.74 10.96 2.19
CA ARG A 149 -11.02 9.73 1.78
C ARG A 149 -11.66 9.03 0.57
N GLY A 150 -12.94 9.25 0.29
CA GLY A 150 -13.62 8.73 -0.90
C GLY A 150 -13.41 9.55 -2.18
N LEU A 151 -12.79 10.74 -2.10
CA LEU A 151 -12.55 11.61 -3.25
C LEU A 151 -11.27 11.21 -4.00
N TYR A 152 -11.26 10.02 -4.56
CA TYR A 152 -10.04 9.40 -5.12
C TYR A 152 -9.42 10.18 -6.28
N ALA A 153 -10.23 10.87 -7.10
CA ALA A 153 -9.71 11.64 -8.23
C ALA A 153 -8.71 12.72 -7.77
N GLN A 154 -9.01 13.41 -6.67
CA GLN A 154 -8.10 14.42 -6.09
C GLN A 154 -6.81 13.77 -5.57
N GLN A 155 -6.95 12.65 -4.87
CA GLN A 155 -5.81 11.88 -4.35
C GLN A 155 -4.90 11.41 -5.49
N LEU A 156 -5.46 10.71 -6.47
CA LEU A 156 -4.72 10.20 -7.63
C LEU A 156 -4.07 11.32 -8.44
N LYS A 157 -4.73 12.48 -8.58
CA LYS A 157 -4.14 13.64 -9.26
C LYS A 157 -2.85 14.11 -8.57
N ASN A 158 -2.78 14.09 -7.25
CA ASN A 158 -1.57 14.47 -6.53
C ASN A 158 -0.42 13.49 -6.78
N TRP A 159 -0.69 12.19 -6.76
CA TRP A 159 0.32 11.16 -7.03
C TRP A 159 0.77 11.16 -8.49
N LEU A 160 -0.16 11.27 -9.44
CA LEU A 160 0.15 11.24 -10.89
C LEU A 160 0.79 12.52 -11.42
N LYS A 161 0.78 13.61 -10.66
CA LYS A 161 1.60 14.81 -10.96
C LYS A 161 3.09 14.56 -10.75
N ILE A 162 3.43 13.63 -9.86
CA ILE A 162 4.79 13.40 -9.37
C ILE A 162 5.35 12.10 -9.95
N PHE A 163 4.54 11.04 -9.99
CA PHE A 163 4.93 9.72 -10.44
C PHE A 163 4.36 9.40 -11.83
N PRO A 164 5.16 8.79 -12.71
CA PRO A 164 4.69 8.22 -13.96
C PRO A 164 3.55 7.21 -13.76
N LYS A 165 2.62 7.14 -14.72
CA LYS A 165 1.43 6.27 -14.62
C LYS A 165 1.80 4.79 -14.56
N ASP A 166 2.86 4.37 -15.24
CA ASP A 166 3.38 3.00 -15.24
C ASP A 166 4.01 2.58 -13.90
N GLN A 167 4.34 3.53 -13.03
CA GLN A 167 4.71 3.25 -11.64
C GLN A 167 3.50 3.01 -10.73
N LEU A 168 2.26 3.21 -11.18
CA LEU A 168 1.06 3.09 -10.35
C LEU A 168 0.11 1.97 -10.82
N GLN A 169 -0.04 0.93 -10.01
CA GLN A 169 -1.09 -0.08 -10.18
C GLN A 169 -2.33 0.27 -9.37
N ILE A 170 -3.44 0.50 -10.07
CA ILE A 170 -4.77 0.65 -9.45
C ILE A 170 -5.48 -0.71 -9.46
N LEU A 171 -6.06 -1.11 -8.32
CA LEU A 171 -6.96 -2.25 -8.16
C LEU A 171 -8.34 -1.75 -7.72
N ILE A 172 -9.40 -2.40 -8.18
CA ILE A 172 -10.78 -2.10 -7.77
C ILE A 172 -11.28 -3.25 -6.90
N PHE A 173 -11.67 -2.96 -5.67
CA PHE A 173 -12.04 -3.95 -4.67
C PHE A 173 -13.13 -4.90 -5.18
N GLU A 174 -14.17 -4.37 -5.82
CA GLU A 174 -15.28 -5.14 -6.37
C GLU A 174 -14.82 -6.11 -7.46
N GLU A 175 -13.90 -5.67 -8.34
CA GLU A 175 -13.30 -6.54 -9.36
C GLU A 175 -12.43 -7.63 -8.72
N VAL A 176 -11.65 -7.27 -7.71
CA VAL A 176 -10.78 -8.19 -6.97
C VAL A 176 -11.61 -9.25 -6.25
N MET A 177 -12.72 -8.86 -5.63
CA MET A 177 -13.59 -9.82 -4.94
C MET A 177 -14.31 -10.74 -5.91
N ARG A 178 -14.67 -10.25 -7.11
CA ARG A 178 -15.27 -11.03 -8.19
C ARG A 178 -14.28 -12.01 -8.82
N ASP A 179 -13.03 -11.60 -9.03
CA ASP A 179 -11.99 -12.44 -9.64
C ASP A 179 -10.61 -12.19 -9.00
N LYS A 180 -10.37 -12.93 -7.91
CA LYS A 180 -9.09 -12.91 -7.19
C LYS A 180 -7.93 -13.42 -8.04
N SER A 181 -8.19 -14.35 -8.96
CA SER A 181 -7.18 -14.95 -9.82
C SER A 181 -6.62 -13.93 -10.81
N ASN A 182 -7.51 -13.15 -11.44
CA ASN A 182 -7.11 -12.04 -12.31
C ASN A 182 -6.42 -10.91 -11.53
N ALA A 183 -6.88 -10.59 -10.32
CA ALA A 183 -6.20 -9.62 -9.46
C ALA A 183 -4.76 -10.05 -9.13
N ILE A 184 -4.55 -11.31 -8.76
CA ILE A 184 -3.21 -11.87 -8.51
C ILE A 184 -2.37 -11.85 -9.79
N LYS A 185 -2.95 -12.16 -10.96
CA LYS A 185 -2.25 -12.01 -12.25
C LYS A 185 -1.77 -10.58 -12.47
N ARG A 186 -2.65 -9.58 -12.33
CA ARG A 186 -2.29 -8.15 -12.47
C ARG A 186 -1.18 -7.72 -11.50
N ILE A 187 -1.27 -8.15 -10.23
CA ILE A 187 -0.22 -7.90 -9.23
C ILE A 187 1.10 -8.55 -9.66
N SER A 188 1.06 -9.80 -10.14
CA SER A 188 2.25 -10.55 -10.56
C SER A 188 2.95 -9.88 -11.74
N ASP A 189 2.16 -9.53 -12.77
CA ASP A 189 2.63 -8.86 -13.98
C ASP A 189 3.26 -7.50 -13.62
N PHE A 190 2.56 -6.69 -12.81
CA PHE A 190 3.04 -5.39 -12.37
C PHE A 190 4.35 -5.48 -11.56
N LEU A 191 4.51 -6.49 -10.70
CA LEU A 191 5.70 -6.67 -9.87
C LEU A 191 6.82 -7.47 -10.57
N ASN A 192 6.53 -8.07 -11.72
CA ASN A 192 7.39 -9.03 -12.42
C ASN A 192 7.84 -10.19 -11.51
N ILE A 193 6.87 -10.90 -10.94
CA ILE A 193 7.06 -12.05 -10.06
C ILE A 193 6.34 -13.29 -10.60
N ASP A 194 6.80 -14.48 -10.23
CA ASP A 194 6.24 -15.74 -10.71
C ASP A 194 4.94 -16.08 -9.97
N ARG A 195 3.81 -15.89 -10.67
CA ARG A 195 2.47 -16.21 -10.17
C ARG A 195 2.33 -17.64 -9.63
N LYS A 196 3.11 -18.61 -10.12
CA LYS A 196 3.00 -20.02 -9.67
C LYS A 196 3.49 -20.21 -8.24
N LYS A 197 4.26 -19.27 -7.69
CA LYS A 197 4.79 -19.31 -6.33
C LYS A 197 3.81 -18.81 -5.26
N PHE A 198 2.63 -18.29 -5.62
CA PHE A 198 1.63 -17.92 -4.63
C PHE A 198 1.10 -19.16 -3.90
N ASN A 199 1.14 -19.13 -2.57
CA ASN A 199 0.50 -20.16 -1.78
C ASN A 199 -1.01 -19.89 -1.64
N PHE A 200 -1.80 -20.39 -2.59
CA PHE A 200 -3.26 -20.20 -2.62
C PHE A 200 -4.00 -20.79 -1.41
N SER A 201 -3.40 -21.75 -0.70
CA SER A 201 -3.99 -22.33 0.52
C SER A 201 -4.10 -21.32 1.67
N ILE A 202 -3.24 -20.28 1.67
CA ILE A 202 -3.26 -19.18 2.64
C ILE A 202 -4.34 -18.14 2.27
N LEU A 203 -4.67 -18.03 0.98
CA LEU A 203 -5.58 -17.03 0.43
C LEU A 203 -7.06 -17.44 0.45
N SER A 204 -7.35 -18.71 0.71
CA SER A 204 -8.70 -19.27 0.78
C SER A 204 -9.36 -19.14 2.17
N LYS A 205 -8.59 -18.80 3.22
CA LYS A 205 -9.15 -18.54 4.55
C LYS A 205 -10.00 -17.27 4.50
N LYS A 206 -11.28 -17.38 4.87
CA LYS A 206 -12.21 -16.24 4.92
C LYS A 206 -11.62 -15.11 5.79
N ILE A 207 -11.64 -13.90 5.25
CA ILE A 207 -11.40 -12.63 5.97
C ILE A 207 -12.67 -12.29 6.73
#